data_AF-A0A3M1TUW0-F1
#
_entry.id   AF-A0A3M1TUW0-F1
#
_cell.length_a   1.000
_cell.length_b   1.000
_cell.length_c   1.000
_cell.angle_alpha   90.00
_cell.angle_beta   90.00
_cell.angle_gamma   90.00
#
_symmetry.space_group_name_H-M   'P 1'
#
loop_
_entity.id
_entity.type
_entity.pdbx_description
1 polymer ?
#
loop_
_entity_poly.entity_id
_entity_poly.type
_entity_poly.pdbx_seq_one_letter_code
_entity_poly.pdbx_strand_id
1 'polypeptide(L)'
;VKRRADLPYGERERSWQLLRRGRYVEFNLIYDRGTLFGLKTRGRTESILMSLPPVVHFPYDPKPPGEEEARLLEVLRCPRDWV
;
A
#
# COMPACT_ATOMS: atom_id res chain seq x y z
N VAL A 1 7.38 -8.66 12.53
CA VAL A 1 6.61 -9.82 12.01
C VAL A 1 6.12 -10.72 13.15
N LYS A 2 7.00 -11.40 13.91
CA LYS A 2 6.63 -12.36 14.99
C LYS A 2 5.45 -11.94 15.88
N ARG A 3 5.45 -10.69 16.38
CA ARG A 3 4.38 -10.16 17.26
C ARG A 3 2.96 -10.19 16.68
N ARG A 4 2.81 -10.17 15.36
CA ARG A 4 1.51 -9.97 14.68
C ARG A 4 1.20 -11.05 13.64
N ALA A 5 2.08 -12.05 13.48
CA ALA A 5 1.98 -13.04 12.41
C ALA A 5 0.76 -13.95 12.57
N ASP A 6 0.45 -14.35 13.82
CA ASP A 6 -0.62 -15.29 14.14
C ASP A 6 -1.95 -14.61 14.47
N LEU A 7 -2.06 -13.30 14.27
CA LEU A 7 -3.32 -12.61 14.51
C LEU A 7 -4.34 -13.01 13.45
N PRO A 8 -5.56 -13.41 13.86
CA PRO A 8 -6.62 -13.71 12.91
C PRO A 8 -7.01 -12.45 12.14
N TYR A 9 -7.34 -12.62 10.87
CA TYR A 9 -7.92 -11.59 10.01
C TYR A 9 -8.98 -12.24 9.12
N GLY A 10 -9.98 -11.47 8.72
CA GLY A 10 -11.04 -11.92 7.83
C GLY A 10 -10.96 -11.29 6.44
N GLU A 11 -12.00 -11.54 5.65
CA GLU A 11 -12.14 -11.00 4.29
C GLU A 11 -12.22 -9.46 4.26
N ARG A 12 -12.78 -8.85 5.30
CA ARG A 12 -12.85 -7.39 5.44
C ARG A 12 -11.46 -6.78 5.53
N GLU A 13 -10.64 -7.27 6.45
CA GLU A 13 -9.27 -6.80 6.66
C GLU A 13 -8.40 -7.10 5.42
N ARG A 14 -8.59 -8.27 4.80
CA ARG A 14 -7.90 -8.65 3.56
C ARG A 14 -8.26 -7.71 2.41
N SER A 15 -9.54 -7.40 2.22
CA SER A 15 -10.00 -6.48 1.17
C SER A 15 -9.43 -5.08 1.37
N TRP A 16 -9.43 -4.60 2.62
CA TRP A 16 -8.80 -3.32 2.95
C TRP A 16 -7.29 -3.32 2.68
N GLN A 17 -6.58 -4.40 3.02
CA GLN A 17 -5.15 -4.55 2.73
C GLN A 17 -4.86 -4.47 1.22
N LEU A 18 -5.65 -5.15 0.38
CA LEU A 18 -5.46 -5.14 -1.08
C LEU A 18 -5.69 -3.76 -1.69
N LEU A 19 -6.66 -3.01 -1.16
CA LEU A 19 -6.89 -1.62 -1.51
C LEU A 19 -5.71 -0.72 -1.12
N ARG A 20 -5.22 -0.84 0.12
CA ARG A 20 -4.06 -0.06 0.58
C ARG A 20 -2.80 -0.37 -0.22
N ARG A 21 -2.62 -1.62 -0.65
CA ARG A 21 -1.56 -2.02 -1.58
C ARG A 21 -1.70 -1.36 -2.96
N GLY A 22 -2.91 -1.10 -3.44
CA GLY A 22 -3.15 -0.28 -4.64
C GLY A 22 -2.54 1.11 -4.53
N ARG A 23 -2.69 1.78 -3.38
CA ARG A 23 -2.05 3.09 -3.12
C ARG A 23 -0.51 3.00 -3.08
N TYR A 24 0.05 1.87 -2.66
CA TYR A 24 1.50 1.64 -2.72
C TYR A 24 2.01 1.52 -4.15
N VAL A 25 1.23 0.85 -5.02
CA VAL A 25 1.50 0.78 -6.47
C VAL A 25 1.46 2.18 -7.10
N GLU A 26 0.43 2.99 -6.78
CA GLU A 26 0.36 4.39 -7.24
C GLU A 26 1.60 5.18 -6.84
N PHE A 27 2.06 5.04 -5.59
CA PHE A 27 3.26 5.73 -5.14
C PHE A 27 4.48 5.35 -5.97
N ASN A 28 4.76 4.06 -6.13
CA ASN A 28 5.95 3.60 -6.84
C ASN A 28 5.91 3.96 -8.33
N LEU A 29 4.75 3.90 -8.97
CA LEU A 29 4.65 4.14 -10.41
C LEU A 29 4.51 5.61 -10.79
N ILE A 30 4.08 6.48 -9.86
CA ILE A 30 3.79 7.90 -10.15
C ILE A 30 4.78 8.85 -9.45
N TYR A 31 5.20 8.53 -8.23
CA TYR A 31 5.96 9.47 -7.39
C TYR A 31 7.38 9.00 -7.07
N ASP A 32 7.64 7.69 -7.01
CA ASP A 32 8.98 7.19 -6.71
C ASP A 32 9.97 7.48 -7.84
N ARG A 33 10.90 8.40 -7.56
CA ARG A 33 11.92 8.84 -8.52
C ARG A 33 12.83 7.70 -8.95
N GLY A 34 13.12 6.73 -8.08
CA GLY A 34 13.97 5.58 -8.38
C GLY A 34 13.35 4.67 -9.42
N THR A 35 12.09 4.28 -9.19
CA THR A 35 11.30 3.47 -10.13
C THR A 35 11.14 4.18 -11.47
N LEU A 36 10.72 5.46 -11.46
CA LEU A 36 10.56 6.24 -12.69
C LEU A 36 11.86 6.36 -13.49
N PHE A 37 12.98 6.64 -12.81
CA PHE A 37 14.28 6.73 -13.45
C PHE A 37 14.67 5.38 -14.06
N GLY A 38 14.63 4.30 -13.27
CA GLY A 38 15.03 2.96 -13.72
C GLY A 38 14.23 2.49 -14.94
N LEU A 39 12.91 2.75 -14.98
CA LEU A 39 12.07 2.43 -16.14
C LEU A 39 12.43 3.29 -17.36
N LYS A 40 12.63 4.60 -17.17
CA LYS A 40 13.01 5.52 -18.27
C LYS A 40 14.38 5.22 -18.86
N THR A 41 15.32 4.77 -18.03
CA THR A 41 16.68 4.41 -18.48
C THR A 41 16.84 2.96 -18.89
N ARG A 42 15.73 2.22 -19.09
CA ARG A 42 15.73 0.80 -19.52
C ARG A 42 16.55 -0.11 -18.60
N GLY A 43 16.50 0.12 -17.29
CA GLY A 43 17.03 -0.81 -16.30
C GLY A 43 16.26 -2.13 -16.29
N ARG A 44 16.72 -3.11 -15.50
CA ARG A 44 16.08 -4.44 -15.42
C ARG A 44 14.71 -4.34 -14.76
N THR A 45 13.65 -4.37 -15.57
CA THR A 45 12.26 -4.17 -15.16
C THR A 45 11.83 -5.08 -14.01
N GLU A 46 12.18 -6.37 -14.04
CA GLU A 46 11.79 -7.33 -13.00
C GLU A 46 12.42 -7.01 -11.64
N SER A 47 13.64 -6.44 -11.65
CA SER A 47 14.29 -5.96 -10.42
C SER A 47 13.64 -4.68 -9.92
N ILE A 48 13.30 -3.75 -10.82
CA ILE A 48 12.68 -2.47 -10.47
C ILE A 48 11.29 -2.70 -9.87
N LEU A 49 10.48 -3.55 -10.51
CA LEU A 49 9.09 -3.82 -10.12
C LEU A 49 8.94 -4.87 -9.02
N MET A 50 10.04 -5.43 -8.48
CA MET A 50 10.00 -6.38 -7.35
C MET A 50 9.35 -5.75 -6.10
N SER A 51 9.33 -4.43 -5.99
CA SER A 51 8.65 -3.71 -4.92
C SER A 51 7.12 -3.84 -5.00
N LEU A 52 6.55 -4.19 -6.16
CA LEU A 52 5.11 -4.21 -6.33
C LEU A 52 4.49 -5.43 -5.61
N PRO A 53 3.36 -5.24 -4.90
CA PRO A 53 2.63 -6.33 -4.28
C PRO A 53 2.02 -7.28 -5.34
N PRO A 54 1.86 -8.57 -5.01
CA PRO A 54 1.39 -9.58 -5.96
C PRO A 54 -0.09 -9.43 -6.35
N VAL A 55 -0.91 -8.84 -5.48
CA VAL A 55 -2.35 -8.60 -5.71
C VAL A 55 -2.73 -7.26 -5.10
N VAL A 56 -3.52 -6.49 -5.85
CA VAL A 56 -4.08 -5.19 -5.46
C VAL A 56 -5.48 -5.02 -6.02
N HIS A 57 -6.30 -4.20 -5.37
CA HIS A 57 -7.63 -3.82 -5.87
C HIS A 57 -7.75 -2.29 -5.97
N PHE A 58 -8.48 -1.81 -6.98
CA PHE A 58 -8.83 -0.40 -7.18
C PHE A 58 -10.34 -0.22 -7.23
N PRO A 59 -11.05 -0.35 -6.09
CA PRO A 59 -12.48 -0.05 -6.04
C PRO A 59 -12.72 1.46 -6.26
N TYR A 60 -13.87 1.79 -6.83
CA TYR A 60 -14.32 3.17 -6.98
C TYR A 60 -14.84 3.74 -5.64
N ASP A 61 -14.42 4.97 -5.30
CA ASP A 61 -14.77 5.71 -4.07
C ASP A 61 -14.94 4.85 -2.79
N PRO A 62 -13.89 4.09 -2.40
CA PRO A 62 -14.01 3.19 -1.26
C PRO A 62 -14.12 3.94 0.06
N LYS A 63 -15.03 3.50 0.91
CA LYS A 63 -15.16 3.97 2.30
C LYS A 63 -14.44 3.03 3.27
N PRO A 64 -13.89 3.54 4.38
CA PRO A 64 -13.31 2.68 5.41
C PRO A 64 -14.40 1.75 5.97
N PRO A 65 -14.15 0.42 6.04
CA PRO A 65 -15.15 -0.55 6.51
C PRO A 65 -15.29 -0.62 8.04
N GLY A 66 -14.49 0.15 8.78
CA GLY A 66 -14.46 0.17 10.24
C GLY A 66 -13.65 1.34 10.80
N GLU A 67 -13.67 1.47 12.13
CA GLU A 67 -13.00 2.55 12.87
C GLU A 67 -11.47 2.47 12.76
N GLU A 68 -10.90 1.27 12.79
CA GLU A 68 -9.45 1.08 12.67
C GLU A 68 -8.93 1.51 11.29
N GLU A 69 -9.68 1.22 10.23
CA GLU A 69 -9.37 1.67 8.88
C GLU A 69 -9.52 3.18 8.73
N ALA A 70 -10.54 3.77 9.36
CA ALA A 70 -10.73 5.22 9.39
C ALA A 70 -9.58 5.92 10.14
N ARG A 71 -9.15 5.36 11.27
CA ARG A 71 -8.02 5.84 12.08
C ARG A 71 -6.71 5.82 11.29
N LEU A 72 -6.46 4.77 10.50
CA LEU A 72 -5.33 4.74 9.58
C LEU A 72 -5.37 5.94 8.62
N LEU A 73 -6.52 6.22 8.00
CA LEU A 73 -6.64 7.34 7.07
C LEU A 73 -6.46 8.71 7.74
N GLU A 74 -6.83 8.85 9.01
CA GLU A 74 -6.58 10.06 9.79
C GLU A 74 -5.07 10.27 9.99
N VAL A 75 -4.35 9.25 10.42
CA VAL A 75 -2.89 9.31 10.61
C VAL A 75 -2.16 9.64 9.30
N LEU A 76 -2.64 9.11 8.17
CA LEU A 76 -2.05 9.41 6.85
C LEU A 76 -2.33 10.85 6.39
N ARG A 77 -3.43 11.47 6.84
CA ARG A 77 -3.77 12.86 6.53
C ARG A 77 -3.06 13.85 7.45
N CYS A 78 -2.91 13.47 8.71
CA CYS A 78 -2.30 14.28 9.76
C CYS A 78 -1.13 13.49 10.35
N PRO A 79 0.10 13.66 9.80
CA PRO A 79 1.28 12.98 10.31
C PRO A 79 1.44 13.23 11.82
N ARG A 80 1.67 12.15 12.56
CA ARG A 80 1.89 12.20 14.00
C ARG A 80 3.37 12.25 14.34
N ASP A 81 3.68 12.94 15.44
CA ASP A 81 4.94 12.79 16.15
C ASP A 81 4.86 11.58 17.08
N TRP A 82 5.85 10.70 17.03
CA TRP A 82 5.81 9.38 17.65
C TRP A 82 6.85 9.19 18.75
N VAL A 83 7.76 10.15 18.93
CA VAL A 83 8.93 10.06 19.82
C VAL A 83 8.67 10.79 21.13
#